data_AF-A0A926AMD3-F1
#
_entry.id   AF-A0A926AMD3-F1
#
_cell.length_a   1.000
_cell.length_b   1.000
_cell.length_c   1.000
_cell.angle_alpha   90.00
_cell.angle_beta   90.00
_cell.angle_gamma   90.00
#
_symmetry.space_group_name_H-M   'P 1'
#
loop_
_entity.id
_entity.type
_entity.pdbx_description
1 polymer ?
#
loop_
_entity_poly.entity_id
_entity_poly.type
_entity_poly.pdbx_seq_one_letter_code
_entity_poly.pdbx_strand_id
1 'polypeptide(L)' 'AGFVASLIKEGLIDEFNLLVNPVMINKGMRIFDLLEKRQKLSLLSSTAYECGITVISYKLNND' A
#
# COMPACT_ATOMS: atom_id res chain seq x y z
N ALA A 1 7.67 3.15 -10.96
CA ALA A 1 6.46 2.43 -10.49
C ALA A 1 6.10 1.18 -11.29
N GLY A 2 6.42 1.05 -12.58
CA GLY A 2 5.89 -0.03 -13.44
C GLY A 2 6.02 -1.45 -12.87
N PHE A 3 7.19 -1.80 -12.33
CA PHE A 3 7.44 -3.14 -11.77
C PHE A 3 6.55 -3.49 -10.56
N VAL A 4 6.47 -2.59 -9.57
CA VAL A 4 5.62 -2.82 -8.38
C VAL A 4 4.15 -2.86 -8.79
N ALA A 5 3.72 -1.94 -9.66
CA ALA A 5 2.36 -1.92 -10.16
C ALA A 5 2.00 -3.22 -10.91
N SER A 6 2.92 -3.81 -11.67
CA SER A 6 2.69 -5.11 -12.32
C SER A 6 2.58 -6.24 -11.30
N LEU A 7 3.40 -6.28 -10.25
CA LEU A 7 3.29 -7.32 -9.21
C LEU A 7 1.96 -7.24 -8.45
N ILE A 8 1.51 -6.02 -8.14
CA ILE A 8 0.20 -5.79 -7.52
C ILE A 8 -0.92 -6.26 -8.45
N LYS A 9 -0.84 -5.92 -9.75
CA LYS A 9 -1.83 -6.34 -10.74
C LYS A 9 -1.92 -7.86 -10.86
N GLU A 10 -0.79 -8.54 -10.92
CA GLU A 10 -0.70 -10.00 -11.04
C GLU A 10 -0.96 -10.74 -9.71
N GLY A 11 -1.28 -10.02 -8.62
CA GLY A 11 -1.61 -10.65 -7.33
C GLY A 11 -0.41 -11.32 -6.64
N LEU A 12 0.82 -10.88 -6.95
CA LEU A 12 2.06 -11.47 -6.45
C LEU A 12 2.57 -10.83 -5.14
N ILE A 13 1.74 -10.00 -4.50
CA ILE A 13 2.06 -9.35 -3.22
C ILE A 13 1.04 -9.78 -2.18
N ASP A 14 1.50 -10.51 -1.17
CA ASP A 14 0.67 -10.98 -0.06
C ASP A 14 0.46 -9.92 1.03
N GLU A 15 1.47 -9.07 1.26
CA GLU A 15 1.48 -8.08 2.34
C GLU A 15 1.93 -6.69 1.88
N PHE A 16 1.27 -5.67 2.42
CA PHE A 16 1.52 -4.27 2.13
C PHE A 16 1.96 -3.54 3.40
N ASN A 17 3.20 -3.03 3.41
CA ASN A 17 3.71 -2.15 4.46
C ASN A 17 3.65 -0.70 3.96
N LEU A 18 2.62 0.04 4.37
CA LEU A 18 2.38 1.41 3.94
C LEU A 18 3.00 2.40 4.94
N LEU A 19 4.04 3.12 4.52
CA LEU A 19 4.68 4.18 5.29
C LEU A 19 4.01 5.51 4.96
N VAL A 20 3.12 5.97 5.84
CA VAL A 20 2.41 7.25 5.70
C VAL A 20 3.29 8.36 6.25
N ASN A 21 3.71 9.27 5.36
CA ASN A 21 4.49 10.45 5.70
C ASN A 21 3.57 11.67 5.91
N PRO A 22 3.81 12.52 6.93
CA PRO A 22 2.95 13.66 7.26
C PRO A 22 3.22 14.87 6.33
N VAL A 23 3.05 14.69 5.02
CA VAL A 23 3.30 15.72 4.01
C VAL A 23 2.27 15.68 2.88
N MET A 24 1.79 16.85 2.47
CA MET A 24 0.92 17.00 1.30
C MET A 24 1.76 17.35 0.07
N ILE A 25 1.94 16.41 -0.86
CA ILE A 25 2.83 16.59 -2.03
C ILE A 25 2.13 17.12 -3.29
N ASN A 26 0.83 17.42 -3.24
CA ASN A 26 -0.02 17.82 -4.38
C ASN A 26 -0.13 16.74 -5.49
N LYS A 27 0.94 16.49 -6.25
CA LYS A 27 1.00 15.49 -7.32
C LYS A 27 2.09 14.46 -7.02
N GLY A 28 1.82 13.20 -7.38
CA GLY A 28 2.76 12.12 -7.12
C GLY A 28 2.50 10.90 -7.99
N MET A 29 3.39 9.92 -7.82
CA MET A 29 3.33 8.64 -8.52
C MET A 29 2.34 7.71 -7.81
N ARG A 30 1.37 7.16 -8.55
CA ARG A 30 0.42 6.16 -8.04
C ARG A 30 0.91 4.76 -8.43
N ILE A 31 0.90 3.83 -7.47
CA ILE A 31 1.39 2.44 -7.67
C ILE A 31 0.26 1.42 -7.90
N PHE A 32 -1.00 1.86 -7.78
CA PHE A 32 -2.20 1.02 -7.89
C PHE A 32 -2.96 1.24 -9.20
N ASP A 33 -2.41 2.03 -10.13
CA ASP A 33 -3.08 2.49 -11.34
C ASP A 33 -3.35 1.38 -12.37
N LEU A 34 -2.74 0.19 -12.21
CA LEU A 34 -2.94 -0.96 -13.09
C LEU A 34 -4.04 -1.93 -12.61
N LEU A 35 -4.61 -1.71 -11.42
CA LEU A 35 -5.69 -2.55 -10.89
C LEU A 35 -7.01 -2.26 -11.61
N GLU A 36 -7.64 -3.31 -12.12
CA GLU A 36 -8.97 -3.23 -12.75
C GLU A 36 -10.11 -3.37 -11.74
N LYS A 37 -9.82 -3.92 -10.55
CA LYS A 37 -10.79 -4.18 -9.48
C LYS A 37 -10.25 -3.76 -8.13
N ARG A 38 -11.16 -3.34 -7.24
CA ARG A 38 -10.85 -3.04 -5.83
C ARG A 38 -10.34 -4.31 -5.13
N GLN A 39 -9.24 -4.17 -4.40
CA GLN A 39 -8.71 -5.20 -3.51
C GLN A 39 -9.21 -4.97 -2.08
N LYS A 40 -9.52 -6.04 -1.36
CA LYS A 40 -9.79 -5.98 0.08
C LYS A 40 -8.51 -6.31 0.84
N LEU A 41 -8.24 -5.55 1.90
CA LEU A 41 -7.07 -5.72 2.75
C LEU A 41 -7.53 -5.91 4.20
N SER A 42 -6.85 -6.79 4.94
CA SER A 42 -7.02 -6.95 6.38
C SER A 42 -5.88 -6.30 7.13
N LEU A 43 -6.19 -5.48 8.13
CA LEU A 43 -5.20 -4.81 8.96
C LEU A 43 -4.43 -5.87 9.79
N LEU A 44 -3.11 -5.86 9.70
CA LEU A 44 -2.22 -6.63 10.56
C LEU A 44 -1.74 -5.79 11.74
N SER A 45 -1.26 -4.57 11.46
CA SER A 45 -0.76 -3.65 12.49
C SER A 45 -0.80 -2.19 12.01
N SER A 46 -0.80 -1.25 12.97
CA SER A 46 -0.70 0.18 12.72
C SER A 46 0.12 0.82 13.83
N THR A 47 1.33 1.26 13.51
CA THR A 47 2.28 1.81 14.48
C THR A 47 2.68 3.22 14.08
N ALA A 48 2.38 4.19 14.96
CA ALA A 48 2.89 5.55 14.84
C ALA A 48 4.26 5.66 15.50
N TYR A 49 5.20 6.32 14.83
CA TYR A 49 6.55 6.57 15.32
C TYR A 49 6.73 8.03 15.74
N GLU A 50 7.64 8.30 16.66
CA GLU A 50 7.93 9.64 17.17
C GLU A 50 8.35 10.63 16.07
N CYS A 51 8.93 10.15 14.98
CA CYS A 51 9.29 10.96 13.82
C CYS A 51 8.09 11.41 12.96
N GLY A 52 6.86 11.06 13.34
CA GLY A 52 5.62 11.43 12.66
C GLY A 52 5.19 10.49 11.54
N ILE A 53 5.99 9.47 11.21
CA ILE A 53 5.61 8.43 10.24
C ILE A 53 4.66 7.43 10.91
N THR A 54 3.64 6.98 10.17
CA THR A 54 2.83 5.82 10.57
C THR A 54 3.09 4.67 9.61
N VAL A 55 3.47 3.50 10.14
CA VAL A 55 3.57 2.26 9.36
C VAL A 55 2.28 1.48 9.56
N ILE A 56 1.59 1.18 8.46
CA ILE A 56 0.38 0.37 8.47
C ILE A 56 0.64 -0.88 7.64
N SER A 57 0.57 -2.05 8.29
CA SER A 57 0.77 -3.34 7.63
C SER A 57 -0.59 -3.98 7.36
N TYR A 58 -0.79 -4.41 6.12
CA TYR A 58 -1.99 -5.09 5.65
C TYR A 58 -1.65 -6.40 4.98
N LYS A 59 -2.56 -7.38 5.07
CA LYS A 59 -2.56 -8.58 4.25
C LYS A 59 -3.61 -8.49 3.15
N LEU A 60 -3.32 -9.03 1.97
CA LEU A 60 -4.31 -9.20 0.91
C LEU A 60 -5.37 -10.23 1.35
N ASN A 61 -6.65 -9.88 1.22
CA ASN A 61 -7.73 -10.83 1.47
C ASN A 61 -7.91 -11.70 0.23
N ASN A 62 -7.42 -12.93 0.33
CA ASN A 62 -7.75 -13.98 -0.62
C ASN A 62 -9.07 -14.61 -0.15
N ASP A 63 -10.19 -13.92 -0.42
CA ASP A 63 -11.54 -14.52 -0.34
C ASP A 63 -11.69 -15.60 -1.42
#